data_AF-A0A559ID53-F1
#
_entry.id   AF-A0A559ID53-F1
#
_cell.length_a   1.000
_cell.length_b   1.000
_cell.length_c   1.000
_cell.angle_alpha   90.00
_cell.angle_beta   90.00
_cell.angle_gamma   90.00
#
_symmetry.space_group_name_H-M   'P 1'
#
loop_
_entity.id
_entity.type
_entity.pdbx_description
1 polymer ?
#
loop_
_entity_poly.entity_id
_entity_poly.type
_entity_poly.pdbx_seq_one_letter_code
_entity_poly.pdbx_strand_id
1 'polypeptide(L)'
;MYGNVYAIYDHLRMIWYRQDMNVNPAGDLFDGYLPFYCDYCDTVVPRITRIAYQLTFEMIVRPRIDPSWVKNQVHIKFACCESCRYGPLALPQQLIGYHLTELRQDGNLIYTQERKE
;
A
#
# COMPACT_ATOMS: atom_id res chain seq x y z
N MET A 1 -15.18 -1.71 21.69
CA MET A 1 -13.69 -1.73 21.69
C MET A 1 -13.24 -1.03 20.42
N TYR A 2 -12.44 0.04 20.50
CA TYR A 2 -12.10 0.93 19.37
C TYR A 2 -11.13 0.33 18.32
N GLY A 3 -11.24 -0.97 18.01
CA GLY A 3 -10.23 -1.72 17.24
C GLY A 3 -9.82 -1.06 15.92
N ASN A 4 -10.77 -0.54 15.15
CA ASN A 4 -10.47 0.12 13.88
C ASN A 4 -9.85 1.52 14.03
N VAL A 5 -10.14 2.25 15.12
CA VAL A 5 -9.48 3.55 15.37
C VAL A 5 -7.99 3.32 15.60
N TYR A 6 -7.61 2.30 16.36
CA TYR A 6 -6.21 1.92 16.53
C TYR A 6 -5.56 1.49 15.21
N ALA A 7 -6.30 0.79 14.33
CA ALA A 7 -5.81 0.44 13.01
C ALA A 7 -5.51 1.67 12.13
N ILE A 8 -6.33 2.73 12.21
CA ILE A 8 -6.06 4.01 11.54
C ILE A 8 -4.82 4.69 12.13
N TYR A 9 -4.70 4.73 13.46
CA TYR A 9 -3.52 5.31 14.11
C TYR A 9 -2.21 4.58 13.74
N ASP A 10 -2.23 3.25 13.70
CA ASP A 10 -1.07 2.45 13.30
C ASP A 10 -0.72 2.62 11.82
N HIS A 11 -1.75 2.75 10.98
CA HIS A 11 -1.60 3.07 9.56
C HIS A 11 -0.92 4.44 9.38
N LEU A 12 -1.41 5.49 10.05
CA LEU A 12 -0.82 6.83 10.03
C LEU A 12 0.64 6.87 10.52
N ARG A 13 0.99 5.99 11.46
CA ARG A 13 2.37 5.85 11.97
C ARG A 13 3.26 5.00 11.07
N MET A 14 2.72 4.41 10.00
CA MET A 14 3.42 3.50 9.09
C MET A 14 4.07 2.30 9.80
N ILE A 15 3.57 1.90 10.98
CA ILE A 15 4.13 0.79 11.75
C ILE A 15 3.53 -0.53 11.27
N TRP A 16 2.22 -0.54 11.02
CA TRP A 16 1.51 -1.69 10.50
C TRP A 16 0.41 -1.25 9.54
N TYR A 17 0.46 -1.73 8.29
CA TYR A 17 -0.68 -1.61 7.40
C TYR A 17 -1.72 -2.65 7.81
N ARG A 18 -2.74 -2.24 8.58
CA ARG A 18 -3.77 -3.13 9.17
C ARG A 18 -5.09 -3.13 8.41
N GLN A 19 -5.24 -2.23 7.42
CA GLN A 19 -6.47 -2.08 6.62
C GLN A 19 -6.63 -3.15 5.52
N ASP A 20 -5.59 -3.95 5.28
CA ASP A 20 -5.61 -5.15 4.44
C ASP A 20 -6.23 -6.38 5.13
N MET A 21 -6.30 -6.39 6.47
CA MET A 21 -6.82 -7.52 7.24
C MET A 21 -8.35 -7.59 7.20
N ASN A 22 -8.91 -8.78 7.44
CA ASN A 22 -10.36 -8.92 7.56
C ASN A 22 -10.88 -8.06 8.69
N VAL A 23 -11.90 -7.26 8.38
CA VAL A 23 -12.59 -6.46 9.37
C VAL A 23 -13.39 -7.43 10.22
N ASN A 24 -12.85 -7.78 11.39
CA ASN A 24 -13.67 -8.44 12.38
C ASN A 24 -14.77 -7.44 12.78
N PRO A 25 -16.06 -7.82 12.68
CA PRO A 25 -17.18 -6.96 13.04
C PRO A 25 -17.23 -6.80 14.56
N ALA A 26 -16.23 -6.12 15.12
CA ALA A 26 -16.24 -5.64 16.47
C ALA A 26 -16.97 -4.29 16.43
N GLY A 27 -18.30 -4.30 16.54
CA GLY A 27 -19.03 -3.12 17.00
C GLY A 27 -18.46 -2.66 18.36
N ASP A 28 -18.44 -1.41 18.77
CA ASP A 28 -19.03 -0.16 18.29
C ASP A 28 -18.30 0.98 19.04
N LEU A 29 -18.65 2.25 18.80
CA LEU A 29 -18.98 3.07 19.96
C LEU A 29 -20.48 3.30 20.18
N PHE A 30 -21.29 3.81 19.22
CA PHE A 30 -22.79 3.82 19.31
C PHE A 30 -23.52 3.94 17.93
N ASP A 31 -23.68 2.85 17.16
CA ASP A 31 -24.48 2.66 15.92
C ASP A 31 -23.96 3.32 14.60
N GLY A 32 -22.65 3.41 14.42
CA GLY A 32 -22.01 4.00 13.22
C GLY A 32 -21.24 3.03 12.32
N TYR A 33 -20.88 3.48 11.11
CA TYR A 33 -19.94 2.74 10.24
C TYR A 33 -18.54 2.69 10.86
N LEU A 34 -17.80 1.60 10.61
CA LEU A 34 -16.40 1.47 11.02
C LEU A 34 -15.53 2.45 10.22
N PRO A 35 -14.70 3.30 10.86
CA PRO A 35 -13.87 4.24 10.13
C PRO A 35 -12.71 3.50 9.44
N PHE A 36 -12.40 3.92 8.23
CA PHE A 36 -11.22 3.52 7.45
C PHE A 36 -10.41 4.74 7.07
N TYR A 37 -9.17 4.56 6.63
CA TYR A 37 -8.33 5.64 6.14
C TYR A 37 -7.99 5.41 4.67
N CYS A 38 -8.22 6.41 3.83
CA CYS A 38 -7.95 6.35 2.40
C CYS A 38 -6.51 6.78 2.12
N ASP A 39 -5.71 5.89 1.50
CA ASP A 39 -4.30 6.13 1.19
C ASP A 39 -4.06 7.14 0.06
N TYR A 40 -5.14 7.54 -0.64
CA TYR A 40 -5.08 8.43 -1.80
C TYR A 40 -5.35 9.89 -1.45
N CYS A 41 -6.21 10.12 -0.46
CA CYS A 41 -6.61 11.46 -0.05
C CYS A 41 -6.34 11.75 1.43
N ASP A 42 -5.70 10.82 2.14
CA ASP A 42 -5.28 10.98 3.54
C ASP A 42 -6.44 11.31 4.50
N THR A 43 -7.65 10.82 4.20
CA THR A 43 -8.87 11.09 4.99
C THR A 43 -9.52 9.85 5.57
N VAL A 44 -10.22 10.03 6.69
CA VAL A 44 -11.07 8.99 7.30
C VAL A 44 -12.39 8.89 6.53
N VAL A 45 -12.75 7.68 6.08
CA VAL A 45 -13.89 7.41 5.20
C VAL A 45 -14.72 6.21 5.69
N PRO A 46 -16.00 6.11 5.30
CA PRO A 46 -16.88 5.03 5.75
C PRO A 46 -16.65 3.70 5.06
N ARG A 47 -16.08 3.71 3.86
CA ARG A 47 -15.86 2.53 3.03
C ARG A 47 -14.60 2.70 2.21
N ILE A 48 -13.91 1.60 2.01
CA ILE A 48 -12.73 1.49 1.16
C ILE A 48 -12.85 0.28 0.25
N THR A 49 -12.24 0.36 -0.91
CA THR A 49 -11.90 -0.76 -1.78
C THR A 49 -10.40 -0.96 -1.71
N ARG A 50 -9.95 -2.22 -1.73
CA ARG A 50 -8.51 -2.53 -1.75
C ARG A 50 -8.03 -2.60 -3.19
N ILE A 51 -7.04 -1.78 -3.53
CA ILE A 51 -6.39 -1.78 -4.83
C ILE A 51 -5.07 -2.53 -4.69
N ALA A 52 -4.89 -3.59 -5.47
CA ALA A 52 -3.72 -4.44 -5.36
C ALA A 52 -2.58 -3.93 -6.25
N TYR A 53 -1.39 -3.86 -5.67
CA TYR A 53 -0.16 -3.50 -6.36
C TYR A 53 0.87 -4.61 -6.24
N GLN A 54 1.59 -4.83 -7.33
CA GLN A 54 2.76 -5.69 -7.37
C GLN A 54 3.96 -4.84 -7.79
N LEU A 55 4.96 -4.81 -6.92
CA LEU A 55 6.20 -4.06 -7.07
C LEU A 55 7.32 -5.06 -7.33
N THR A 56 8.01 -4.92 -8.47
CA THR A 56 9.20 -5.72 -8.78
C THR A 56 10.43 -4.87 -8.56
N PHE A 57 11.30 -5.32 -7.67
CA PHE A 57 12.58 -4.69 -7.39
C PHE A 57 13.74 -5.51 -7.94
N GLU A 58 14.76 -4.84 -8.47
CA GLU A 58 16.06 -5.43 -8.77
C GLU A 58 17.11 -4.89 -7.82
N MET A 59 17.71 -5.78 -7.02
CA MET A 59 18.64 -5.41 -5.96
C MET A 59 19.87 -6.32 -5.97
N ILE A 60 21.04 -5.80 -5.58
CA ILE A 60 22.21 -6.65 -5.30
C ILE A 60 22.01 -7.35 -3.97
N VAL A 61 22.06 -8.67 -4.02
CA VAL A 61 22.21 -9.50 -2.83
C VAL A 61 23.70 -9.66 -2.57
N ARG A 62 24.13 -9.41 -1.33
CA ARG A 62 25.53 -9.55 -0.85
C ARG A 62 26.55 -8.71 -1.65
N PRO A 63 26.45 -7.37 -1.65
CA PRO A 63 27.29 -6.50 -2.47
C PRO A 63 28.80 -6.60 -2.20
N ARG A 64 29.20 -7.12 -1.03
CA ARG A 64 30.60 -7.19 -0.60
C ARG A 64 31.23 -8.58 -0.73
N ILE A 65 30.48 -9.60 -1.14
CA ILE A 65 30.95 -11.00 -1.15
C ILE A 65 30.74 -11.61 -2.53
N ASP A 66 29.52 -11.59 -3.04
CA ASP A 66 29.15 -12.16 -4.33
C ASP A 66 27.97 -11.34 -4.87
N PRO A 67 28.25 -10.21 -5.54
CA PRO A 67 27.22 -9.29 -5.99
C PRO A 67 26.40 -9.94 -7.11
N SER A 68 25.27 -10.53 -6.73
CA SER A 68 24.30 -11.09 -7.66
C SER A 68 23.04 -10.24 -7.66
N TRP A 69 22.55 -9.91 -8.84
CA TRP A 69 21.30 -9.19 -9.01
C TRP A 69 20.14 -10.16 -8.87
N VAL A 70 19.20 -9.84 -8.00
CA VAL A 70 18.01 -10.64 -7.76
C VAL A 70 16.77 -9.79 -7.98
N LYS A 71 15.82 -10.35 -8.73
CA LYS A 71 14.46 -9.84 -8.85
C LYS A 71 13.64 -10.29 -7.65
N ASN A 72 13.05 -9.34 -6.93
CA ASN A 72 12.15 -9.62 -5.82
C ASN A 72 10.80 -8.95 -6.06
N GLN A 73 9.72 -9.63 -5.69
CA GLN A 73 8.36 -9.16 -5.87
C GLN A 73 7.69 -8.92 -4.53
N VAL A 74 7.18 -7.71 -4.34
CA VAL A 74 6.42 -7.33 -3.15
C VAL A 74 4.99 -7.02 -3.57
N HIS A 75 4.03 -7.61 -2.85
CA HIS A 75 2.61 -7.35 -3.06
C HIS A 75 2.11 -6.47 -1.93
N ILE A 76 1.50 -5.34 -2.28
CA ILE A 76 0.86 -4.42 -1.32
C ILE A 76 -0.57 -4.13 -1.76
N LYS A 77 -1.42 -3.74 -0.82
CA LYS A 77 -2.81 -3.36 -1.10
C LYS A 77 -3.07 -2.01 -0.48
N PHE A 78 -3.45 -1.02 -1.28
CA PHE A 78 -3.86 0.30 -0.77
C PHE A 78 -5.38 0.37 -0.60
N ALA A 79 -5.83 1.10 0.41
CA ALA A 79 -7.20 1.41 0.75
C ALA A 79 -7.64 2.67 0.00
N CYS A 80 -8.59 2.52 -0.90
CA CYS A 80 -9.10 3.59 -1.74
C CYS A 80 -10.58 3.85 -1.44
N CYS A 81 -10.95 5.10 -1.17
CA CYS A 81 -12.35 5.49 -1.09
C CYS A 81 -12.97 5.58 -2.48
N GLU A 82 -14.30 5.64 -2.56
CA GLU A 82 -15.04 5.68 -3.82
C GLU A 82 -14.67 6.91 -4.68
N SER A 83 -14.50 8.07 -4.04
CA SER A 83 -14.11 9.33 -4.71
C SER A 83 -12.70 9.27 -5.31
N CYS A 84 -11.81 8.46 -4.74
CA CYS A 84 -10.42 8.33 -5.18
C CYS A 84 -10.20 7.17 -6.16
N ARG A 85 -11.24 6.43 -6.54
CA ARG A 85 -11.12 5.24 -7.40
C ARG A 85 -10.39 5.49 -8.72
N TYR A 86 -10.49 6.71 -9.24
CA TYR A 86 -9.82 7.17 -10.47
C TYR A 86 -8.76 8.25 -10.20
N GLY A 87 -8.38 8.42 -8.93
CA GLY A 87 -7.38 9.38 -8.49
C GLY A 87 -5.97 8.98 -8.87
N PRO A 88 -4.99 9.90 -8.72
CA PRO A 88 -3.58 9.61 -8.97
C PRO A 88 -3.09 8.50 -8.02
N LEU A 89 -2.02 7.82 -8.43
CA LEU A 89 -1.38 6.76 -7.66
C LEU A 89 -1.11 7.19 -6.22
N ALA A 90 -1.57 6.42 -5.22
CA ALA A 90 -1.28 6.69 -3.81
C ALA A 90 0.20 6.63 -3.47
N LEU A 91 1.00 5.93 -4.28
CA LEU A 91 2.44 5.83 -4.08
C LEU A 91 3.12 7.10 -4.62
N PRO A 92 3.71 7.95 -3.76
CA PRO A 92 4.40 9.16 -4.21
C PRO A 92 5.54 8.80 -5.16
N GLN A 93 5.66 9.49 -6.28
CA GLN A 93 6.74 9.24 -7.25
C GLN A 93 8.13 9.37 -6.61
N GLN A 94 8.27 10.21 -5.57
CA GLN A 94 9.52 10.38 -4.83
C GLN A 94 9.94 9.11 -4.08
N LEU A 95 9.01 8.20 -3.79
CA LEU A 95 9.29 6.90 -3.17
C LEU A 95 9.59 5.81 -4.21
N ILE A 96 9.38 6.08 -5.51
CA ILE A 96 9.77 5.19 -6.60
C ILE A 96 11.28 5.35 -6.83
N GLY A 97 12.07 4.63 -6.04
CA GLY A 97 13.52 4.58 -6.20
C GLY A 97 13.95 3.84 -7.48
N TYR A 98 15.22 3.99 -7.85
CA TYR A 98 15.80 3.39 -9.07
C TYR A 98 15.84 1.85 -9.09
N HIS A 99 15.53 1.21 -7.97
CA HIS A 99 15.49 -0.24 -7.84
C HIS A 99 14.11 -0.82 -8.16
N LEU A 100 13.04 -0.01 -8.15
CA LEU A 100 11.72 -0.46 -8.60
C LEU A 100 11.70 -0.47 -10.13
N THR A 101 11.65 -1.64 -10.74
CA THR A 101 11.71 -1.80 -12.20
C THR A 101 10.35 -2.01 -12.84
N GLU A 102 9.40 -2.60 -12.10
CA GLU A 102 8.00 -2.72 -12.54
C GLU A 102 7.02 -2.42 -11.40
N LEU A 103 5.95 -1.71 -11.73
CA LEU A 103 4.79 -1.52 -10.87
C LEU A 103 3.53 -1.91 -11.66
N ARG A 104 2.77 -2.85 -11.10
CA ARG A 104 1.49 -3.30 -11.65
C ARG A 104 0.36 -2.95 -10.70
N GLN A 105 -0.75 -2.50 -11.25
CA GLN A 105 -2.02 -2.28 -10.54
C GLN A 105 -3.06 -3.25 -11.07
N ASP A 106 -3.64 -4.06 -10.19
CA ASP A 106 -4.63 -5.08 -10.55
C ASP A 106 -4.19 -5.95 -11.75
N GLY A 107 -2.89 -6.28 -11.78
CA GLY A 107 -2.24 -7.06 -12.85
C GLY A 107 -1.76 -6.27 -14.06
N ASN A 108 -2.27 -5.05 -14.26
CA ASN A 108 -1.90 -4.19 -15.39
C ASN A 108 -0.59 -3.45 -15.10
N LEU A 109 0.34 -3.44 -16.06
CA LEU A 109 1.58 -2.66 -15.95
C LEU A 109 1.25 -1.17 -16.07
N ILE A 110 1.55 -0.41 -15.02
CA ILE A 110 1.30 1.05 -14.99
C ILE A 110 2.59 1.86 -14.98
N TYR A 111 3.71 1.24 -14.61
CA TYR A 111 5.02 1.88 -14.62
C TYR A 111 6.13 0.84 -14.80
N THR A 112 7.13 1.19 -15.58
CA THR A 112 8.34 0.41 -15.79
C THR A 112 9.53 1.34 -15.99
N GLN A 113 10.69 0.94 -15.52
CA GLN A 113 11.94 1.64 -15.80
C GLN A 113 13.11 0.66 -15.80
N GLU A 114 14.19 1.06 -16.45
CA GLU A 114 15.47 0.39 -16.29
C GLU A 114 16.08 0.74 -14.92
N ARG A 115 16.70 -0.26 -14.30
CA ARG A 115 17.50 -0.09 -13.11
C ARG A 115 18.63 0.91 -13.39
N LYS A 116 18.91 1.78 -12.42
CA LYS A 116 20.14 2.61 -12.42
C LYS A 116 21.13 2.11 -11.37
N GLU A 117 22.41 2.36 -11.64
CA GLU A 117 23.55 2.10 -10.72
C GLU A 117 23.79 3.26 -9.78
#